data_AF-G8XZP1-F1
#
_entry.id   AF-G8XZP1-F1
#
_cell.length_a   1.000
_cell.length_b   1.000
_cell.length_c   1.000
_cell.angle_alpha   90.00
_cell.angle_beta   90.00
_cell.angle_gamma   90.00
#
_symmetry.space_group_name_H-M   'P 1'
#
loop_
_entity.id
_entity.type
_entity.pdbx_description
1 polymer ?
#
loop_
_entity_poly.entity_id
_entity_poly.type
_entity_poly.pdbx_seq_one_letter_code
_entity_poly.pdbx_strand_id
1 'polypeptide(L)'
;MLWRALLFLVVLVVVYGEVKTTEINFHGEPIVRISSKKFDRLSIIKMLSQCYEKMFPAANGHAPMHLGSGGWVVNDERSCIQDTEVSYYVKSIALNSKEYEASECRINLNQRYKAIVSPSLNIHEYIHMKDDSVLAHVESTLIEKFATMPKLSEFKWYQLSDLNYKLQCLIDYQDIGQVKLKEDIVEVELERVFDIPHSCGFNRYQKNDQSSIRFTDTQTVQIPINGTFYCRNGRSSTCNRSKADFLYPHYKLFED
;
A
#
# COMPACT_ATOMS: atom_id res chain seq x y z
N MET A 1 -6.23 43.31 -26.80
CA MET A 1 -5.95 41.96 -27.34
C MET A 1 -4.85 41.18 -26.59
N LEU A 2 -3.98 41.81 -25.78
CA LEU A 2 -2.90 41.10 -25.06
C LEU A 2 -3.32 40.25 -23.85
N TRP A 3 -4.48 40.49 -23.22
CA TRP A 3 -4.89 39.76 -22.02
C TRP A 3 -5.35 38.31 -22.26
N ARG A 4 -5.81 37.98 -23.48
CA ARG A 4 -6.23 36.62 -23.82
C ARG A 4 -5.06 35.65 -24.02
N ALA A 5 -3.88 36.16 -24.38
CA ALA A 5 -2.67 35.34 -24.55
C ALA A 5 -2.04 34.94 -23.20
N LEU A 6 -2.14 35.78 -22.18
CA LEU A 6 -1.62 35.50 -20.84
C LEU A 6 -2.43 34.41 -20.11
N LEU A 7 -3.75 34.38 -20.30
CA LEU A 7 -4.61 33.34 -19.74
C LEU A 7 -4.36 31.96 -20.36
N PHE A 8 -4.05 31.89 -21.66
CA PHE A 8 -3.68 30.63 -22.32
C PHE A 8 -2.31 30.09 -21.85
N LEU A 9 -1.37 30.98 -21.52
CA LEU A 9 -0.05 30.59 -21.02
C LEU A 9 -0.09 30.11 -19.57
N VAL A 10 -0.95 30.69 -18.73
CA VAL A 10 -1.16 30.22 -17.35
C VAL A 10 -1.91 28.89 -17.31
N VAL A 11 -2.85 28.64 -18.24
CA VAL A 11 -3.56 27.35 -18.32
C VAL A 11 -2.65 26.23 -18.85
N LEU A 12 -1.66 26.52 -19.68
CA LEU A 12 -0.72 25.50 -20.19
C LEU A 12 0.31 25.02 -19.14
N VAL A 13 0.65 25.84 -18.14
CA VAL A 13 1.59 25.42 -17.08
C VAL A 13 0.93 24.46 -16.07
N VAL A 14 -0.39 24.46 -15.96
CA VAL A 14 -1.11 23.57 -15.01
C VAL A 14 -1.37 22.17 -15.59
N VAL A 15 -1.28 21.97 -16.90
CA VAL A 15 -1.66 20.70 -17.55
C VAL A 15 -0.49 19.72 -17.72
N TYR A 16 0.76 20.15 -17.56
CA TYR A 16 1.95 19.30 -17.73
C TYR A 16 2.83 19.23 -16.46
N GLY A 17 2.19 19.13 -15.30
CA GLY A 17 2.86 18.59 -14.12
C GLY A 17 3.10 17.09 -14.28
N GLU A 18 4.01 16.70 -15.18
CA GLU A 18 4.64 15.38 -15.09
C GLU A 18 5.29 15.29 -13.71
N VAL A 19 4.68 14.50 -12.83
CA VAL A 19 5.29 14.12 -11.56
C VAL A 19 6.57 13.41 -11.90
N LYS A 20 7.70 14.12 -11.87
CA LYS A 20 9.03 13.54 -12.00
C LYS A 20 9.19 12.54 -10.87
N THR A 21 9.09 11.26 -11.19
CA THR A 21 9.56 10.15 -10.36
C THR A 21 11.02 10.43 -10.05
N THR A 22 11.26 10.97 -8.87
CA THR A 22 12.61 11.32 -8.43
C THR A 22 13.14 10.09 -7.71
N GLU A 23 13.77 9.17 -8.44
CA GLU A 23 14.46 8.04 -7.82
C GLU A 23 15.61 8.56 -6.96
N ILE A 24 15.40 8.58 -5.64
CA ILE A 24 16.47 8.85 -4.67
C ILE A 24 17.05 7.50 -4.28
N ASN A 25 18.23 7.17 -4.81
CA ASN A 25 18.95 5.95 -4.45
C ASN A 25 19.63 6.11 -3.09
N PHE A 26 19.23 5.31 -2.10
CA PHE A 26 19.88 5.27 -0.80
C PHE A 26 20.98 4.21 -0.81
N HIS A 27 22.21 4.61 -1.13
CA HIS A 27 23.38 3.79 -0.82
C HIS A 27 23.81 4.08 0.62
N GLY A 28 23.58 3.14 1.53
CA GLY A 28 23.93 3.30 2.95
C GLY A 28 23.18 2.35 3.87
N GLU A 29 23.52 2.42 5.16
CA GLU A 29 23.02 1.58 6.26
C GLU A 29 21.51 1.28 6.20
N PRO A 30 21.08 0.10 6.69
CA PRO A 30 19.67 -0.28 6.65
C PRO A 30 18.79 0.73 7.41
N ILE A 31 17.59 0.98 6.88
CA ILE A 31 16.58 1.83 7.53
C ILE A 31 16.12 1.19 8.83
N VAL A 32 15.85 -0.12 8.79
CA VAL A 32 15.44 -0.91 9.95
C VAL A 32 16.12 -2.27 9.90
N ARG A 33 16.52 -2.77 11.07
CA ARG A 33 16.95 -4.15 11.30
C ARG A 33 15.96 -4.84 12.22
N ILE A 34 15.34 -5.90 11.71
CA ILE A 34 14.38 -6.74 12.42
C ILE A 34 15.12 -7.97 12.94
N SER A 35 14.98 -8.23 14.24
CA SER A 35 15.47 -9.44 14.89
C SER A 35 14.58 -9.76 16.09
N SER A 36 14.67 -11.00 16.58
CA SER A 36 13.97 -11.45 17.79
C SER A 36 14.32 -10.67 19.07
N LYS A 37 15.37 -9.83 19.04
CA LYS A 37 15.74 -8.94 20.15
C LYS A 37 14.81 -7.73 20.26
N LYS A 38 14.23 -7.29 19.14
CA LYS A 38 13.38 -6.08 19.05
C LYS A 38 11.93 -6.37 18.68
N PHE A 39 11.68 -7.51 18.03
CA PHE A 39 10.37 -7.91 17.53
C PHE A 39 9.97 -9.28 18.08
N ASP A 40 8.67 -9.54 18.10
CA ASP A 40 8.15 -10.81 18.57
C ASP A 40 8.59 -11.97 17.66
N ARG A 41 8.71 -13.16 18.24
CA ARG A 41 9.18 -14.34 17.52
C ARG A 41 8.23 -14.76 16.39
N LEU A 42 6.93 -14.52 16.53
CA LEU A 42 5.94 -14.91 15.52
C LEU A 42 6.11 -14.09 14.24
N SER A 43 6.44 -12.81 14.36
CA SER A 43 6.79 -11.94 13.23
C SER A 43 8.01 -12.48 12.47
N ILE A 44 9.06 -12.91 13.18
CA ILE A 44 10.25 -13.52 12.55
C ILE A 44 9.88 -14.84 11.84
N ILE A 45 9.08 -15.70 12.47
CA ILE A 45 8.62 -16.96 11.88
C ILE A 45 7.78 -16.69 10.61
N LYS A 46 6.86 -15.73 10.66
CA LYS A 46 6.04 -15.32 9.50
C LYS A 46 6.93 -14.84 8.35
N MET A 47 7.93 -14.01 8.64
CA MET A 47 8.90 -13.52 7.66
C MET A 47 9.74 -14.64 7.05
N LEU A 48 10.23 -15.56 7.87
CA LEU A 48 10.96 -16.74 7.42
C LEU A 48 10.09 -17.65 6.55
N SER A 49 8.84 -17.88 6.91
CA SER A 49 7.88 -18.65 6.12
C SER A 49 7.66 -18.03 4.74
N GLN A 50 7.45 -16.71 4.69
CA GLN A 50 7.30 -15.98 3.43
C GLN A 50 8.58 -16.05 2.59
N CYS A 51 9.76 -15.94 3.21
CA CYS A 51 11.04 -16.09 2.54
C CYS A 51 11.20 -17.50 1.95
N TYR A 52 10.87 -18.53 2.73
CA TYR A 52 10.95 -19.93 2.31
C TYR A 52 10.08 -20.21 1.09
N GLU A 53 8.83 -19.74 1.10
CA GLU A 53 7.90 -19.88 -0.02
C GLU A 53 8.41 -19.23 -1.30
N LYS A 54 9.05 -18.05 -1.19
CA LYS A 54 9.64 -17.36 -2.35
C LYS A 54 10.88 -18.07 -2.88
N MET A 55 11.69 -18.64 -1.99
CA MET A 55 12.90 -19.37 -2.36
C MET A 55 12.61 -20.75 -2.97
N PHE A 56 11.59 -21.44 -2.48
CA PHE A 56 11.23 -22.80 -2.87
C PHE A 56 9.76 -22.87 -3.34
N PRO A 57 9.44 -22.29 -4.51
CA PRO A 57 8.08 -22.31 -5.02
C PRO A 57 7.64 -23.75 -5.34
N ALA A 58 6.63 -24.25 -4.62
CA ALA A 58 6.03 -25.56 -4.91
C ALA A 58 4.95 -25.43 -5.99
N ALA A 59 4.87 -26.40 -6.90
CA ALA A 59 3.93 -26.40 -8.03
C ALA A 59 2.44 -26.35 -7.63
N ASN A 60 2.10 -26.76 -6.40
CA ASN A 60 0.71 -26.90 -5.92
C ASN A 60 0.40 -26.03 -4.67
N GLY A 61 1.22 -25.02 -4.38
CA GLY A 61 1.03 -24.14 -3.22
C GLY A 61 1.72 -24.63 -1.95
N HIS A 62 2.25 -23.65 -1.22
CA HIS A 62 2.91 -23.71 0.11
C HIS A 62 3.85 -24.90 0.35
N ALA A 63 5.15 -24.69 0.16
CA ALA A 63 6.15 -25.63 0.66
C ALA A 63 6.18 -25.53 2.20
N PRO A 64 5.91 -26.62 2.95
CA PRO A 64 5.93 -26.58 4.41
C PRO A 64 7.36 -26.27 4.87
N MET A 65 7.54 -25.10 5.49
CA MET A 65 8.82 -24.73 6.07
C MET A 65 9.07 -25.60 7.29
N HIS A 66 10.14 -26.38 7.26
CA HIS A 66 10.63 -27.11 8.42
C HIS A 66 11.74 -26.30 9.09
N LEU A 67 11.44 -25.73 10.24
CA LEU A 67 12.45 -25.14 11.11
C LEU A 67 13.33 -26.28 11.67
N GLY A 68 14.64 -26.17 11.50
CA GLY A 68 15.62 -27.15 11.96
C GLY A 68 16.32 -27.90 10.83
N SER A 69 17.61 -28.17 11.02
CA SER A 69 18.54 -28.81 10.09
C SER A 69 18.29 -30.32 9.89
N GLY A 70 17.44 -30.96 10.70
CA GLY A 70 17.08 -32.38 10.53
C GLY A 70 18.00 -33.35 11.28
N GLY A 71 18.89 -32.82 12.12
CA GLY A 71 19.61 -33.57 13.14
C GLY A 71 18.96 -33.48 14.53
N TRP A 72 19.39 -34.34 15.45
CA TRP A 72 18.95 -34.45 16.87
C TRP A 72 19.31 -33.22 17.75
N VAL A 73 19.24 -32.00 17.22
CA VAL A 73 19.60 -30.78 17.95
C VAL A 73 18.33 -30.08 18.45
N VAL A 74 18.05 -30.23 19.75
CA VAL A 74 16.84 -29.77 20.45
C VAL A 74 16.69 -28.23 20.48
N ASN A 75 17.69 -27.46 20.05
CA ASN A 75 17.71 -25.99 20.10
C ASN A 75 17.73 -25.31 18.71
N ASP A 76 17.54 -26.06 17.62
CA ASP A 76 17.78 -25.55 16.27
C ASP A 76 16.77 -24.48 15.84
N GLU A 77 15.49 -24.67 16.17
CA GLU A 77 14.43 -23.71 15.86
C GLU A 77 14.60 -22.39 16.63
N ARG A 78 14.96 -22.47 17.92
CA ARG A 78 15.20 -21.29 18.75
C ARG A 78 16.39 -20.50 18.22
N SER A 79 17.49 -21.18 17.89
CA SER A 79 18.69 -20.54 17.35
C SER A 79 18.41 -19.93 15.98
N CYS A 80 17.65 -20.63 15.12
CA CYS A 80 17.17 -20.10 13.85
C CYS A 80 16.44 -18.75 14.02
N ILE A 81 15.41 -18.71 14.88
CA ILE A 81 14.63 -17.48 15.12
C ILE A 81 15.49 -16.39 15.77
N GLN A 82 16.40 -16.76 16.67
CA GLN A 82 17.20 -15.79 17.41
C GLN A 82 18.28 -15.12 16.56
N ASP A 83 18.89 -15.89 15.67
CA ASP A 83 20.03 -15.44 14.86
C ASP A 83 19.62 -14.96 13.47
N THR A 84 18.34 -15.12 13.09
CA THR A 84 17.80 -14.49 11.88
C THR A 84 17.76 -12.97 12.04
N GLU A 85 18.32 -12.26 11.06
CA GLU A 85 18.21 -10.82 10.92
C GLU A 85 17.60 -10.47 9.55
N VAL A 86 16.65 -9.54 9.55
CA VAL A 86 16.07 -9.00 8.31
C VAL A 86 16.34 -7.49 8.26
N SER A 87 17.13 -7.08 7.26
CA SER A 87 17.51 -5.69 7.05
C SER A 87 16.72 -5.08 5.90
N TYR A 88 16.17 -3.88 6.11
CA TYR A 88 15.42 -3.14 5.10
C TYR A 88 16.25 -1.96 4.57
N TYR A 89 16.39 -1.86 3.25
CA TYR A 89 17.08 -0.78 2.55
C TYR A 89 16.10 -0.09 1.60
N VAL A 90 16.18 1.24 1.45
CA VAL A 90 15.34 1.96 0.49
C VAL A 90 16.04 1.89 -0.85
N LYS A 91 15.37 1.24 -1.81
CA LYS A 91 15.86 1.15 -3.18
C LYS A 91 15.42 2.35 -3.99
N SER A 92 14.14 2.71 -3.92
CA SER A 92 13.59 3.85 -4.64
C SER A 92 12.43 4.49 -3.88
N ILE A 93 12.17 5.76 -4.18
CA ILE A 93 11.01 6.51 -3.70
C ILE A 93 10.33 7.14 -4.91
N ALA A 94 9.02 6.96 -5.02
CA ALA A 94 8.19 7.56 -6.05
C ALA A 94 7.01 8.29 -5.43
N LEU A 95 6.64 9.43 -6.02
CA LEU A 95 5.40 10.13 -5.68
C LEU A 95 4.35 9.71 -6.70
N ASN A 96 3.28 9.08 -6.22
CA ASN A 96 2.22 8.53 -7.05
C ASN A 96 0.85 9.04 -6.59
N SER A 97 -0.16 8.83 -7.43
CA SER A 97 -1.56 9.07 -7.06
C SER A 97 -2.34 7.78 -7.25
N LYS A 98 -3.13 7.39 -6.25
CA LYS A 98 -3.87 6.13 -6.22
C LYS A 98 -5.35 6.36 -5.95
N GLU A 99 -6.19 5.55 -6.58
CA GLU A 99 -7.63 5.66 -6.44
C GLU A 99 -8.20 4.42 -5.76
N TYR A 100 -9.14 4.66 -4.84
CA TYR A 100 -9.83 3.63 -4.08
C TYR A 100 -11.34 3.81 -4.20
N GLU A 101 -12.06 2.70 -4.01
CA GLU A 101 -13.51 2.73 -3.85
C GLU A 101 -13.86 3.32 -2.50
N ALA A 102 -14.64 4.39 -2.51
CA ALA A 102 -15.07 5.09 -1.30
C ALA A 102 -16.56 4.94 -1.01
N SER A 103 -17.33 4.26 -1.88
CA SER A 103 -18.73 3.93 -1.65
C SER A 103 -19.11 2.66 -2.41
N GLU A 104 -20.34 2.21 -2.23
CA GLU A 104 -20.98 1.27 -3.14
C GLU A 104 -21.16 1.84 -4.55
N CYS A 105 -21.22 0.95 -5.53
CA CYS A 105 -21.63 1.28 -6.89
C CYS A 105 -23.16 1.30 -6.98
N ARG A 106 -23.75 2.36 -7.53
CA ARG A 106 -25.22 2.52 -7.60
C ARG A 106 -25.69 2.87 -9.01
N ILE A 107 -26.86 2.36 -9.38
CA ILE A 107 -27.59 2.75 -10.60
C ILE A 107 -28.91 3.40 -10.20
N ASN A 108 -29.29 4.49 -10.86
CA ASN A 108 -30.59 5.10 -10.64
C ASN A 108 -31.59 4.62 -11.69
N LEU A 109 -32.63 3.90 -11.26
CA LEU A 109 -33.73 3.46 -12.12
C LEU A 109 -35.00 4.31 -11.94
N ASN A 110 -34.94 5.37 -11.14
CA ASN A 110 -36.06 6.27 -10.90
C ASN A 110 -36.01 7.46 -11.87
N GLN A 111 -37.10 7.67 -12.61
CA GLN A 111 -37.22 8.75 -13.58
C GLN A 111 -37.47 10.13 -12.96
N ARG A 112 -37.94 10.17 -11.70
CA ARG A 112 -38.40 11.40 -11.05
C ARG A 112 -37.44 11.97 -10.03
N TYR A 113 -36.40 11.24 -9.65
CA TYR A 113 -35.49 11.62 -8.58
C TYR A 113 -34.06 11.25 -8.96
N LYS A 114 -33.09 11.99 -8.42
CA LYS A 114 -31.67 11.60 -8.50
C LYS A 114 -31.32 10.70 -7.33
N ALA A 115 -30.64 9.59 -7.60
CA ALA A 115 -30.08 8.77 -6.52
C ALA A 115 -28.83 9.47 -5.97
N ILE A 116 -28.67 9.45 -4.65
CA ILE A 116 -27.53 10.04 -3.95
C ILE A 116 -26.59 8.91 -3.55
N VAL A 117 -25.29 9.09 -3.77
CA VAL A 117 -24.23 8.24 -3.21
C VAL A 117 -23.24 9.12 -2.46
N SER A 118 -22.81 8.65 -1.29
CA SER A 118 -21.88 9.38 -0.42
C SER A 118 -20.74 8.46 0.03
N PRO A 119 -19.59 9.02 0.42
CA PRO A 119 -18.50 8.22 0.95
C PRO A 119 -18.94 7.38 2.15
N SER A 120 -18.50 6.12 2.21
CA SER A 120 -18.62 5.25 3.38
C SER A 120 -17.84 5.84 4.54
N LEU A 121 -18.44 5.88 5.73
CA LEU A 121 -17.82 6.44 6.93
C LEU A 121 -16.45 5.78 7.19
N ASN A 122 -15.46 6.60 7.53
CA ASN A 122 -14.09 6.18 7.88
C ASN A 122 -13.41 5.24 6.87
N ILE A 123 -13.80 5.27 5.59
CA ILE A 123 -13.23 4.36 4.59
C ILE A 123 -11.70 4.46 4.46
N HIS A 124 -11.11 5.63 4.73
CA HIS A 124 -9.66 5.80 4.72
C HIS A 124 -8.96 4.99 5.82
N GLU A 125 -9.58 4.85 7.00
CA GLU A 125 -9.03 4.02 8.09
C GLU A 125 -8.99 2.55 7.69
N TYR A 126 -10.03 2.08 7.00
CA TYR A 126 -10.09 0.71 6.49
C TYR A 126 -9.05 0.45 5.39
N ILE A 127 -8.86 1.40 4.47
CA ILE A 127 -7.87 1.29 3.39
C ILE A 127 -6.44 1.18 3.94
N HIS A 128 -6.13 1.94 4.99
CA HIS A 128 -4.80 2.04 5.59
C HIS A 128 -4.62 1.19 6.85
N MET A 129 -5.58 0.33 7.18
CA MET A 129 -5.49 -0.56 8.33
C MET A 129 -4.33 -1.54 8.12
N LYS A 130 -3.37 -1.56 9.06
CA LYS A 130 -2.21 -2.43 9.02
C LYS A 130 -2.32 -3.51 10.09
N ASP A 131 -2.39 -4.76 9.64
CA ASP A 131 -2.36 -5.92 10.53
C ASP A 131 -0.93 -6.36 10.91
N ASP A 132 0.10 -5.82 10.24
CA ASP A 132 1.50 -6.21 10.42
C ASP A 132 2.28 -5.15 11.20
N SER A 133 2.64 -5.48 12.45
CA SER A 133 3.36 -4.58 13.35
C SER A 133 4.76 -4.21 12.83
N VAL A 134 5.41 -5.10 12.07
CA VAL A 134 6.73 -4.83 11.50
C VAL A 134 6.61 -3.81 10.37
N LEU A 135 5.61 -3.95 9.49
CA LEU A 135 5.37 -2.96 8.44
C LEU A 135 4.98 -1.60 9.00
N ALA A 136 4.17 -1.57 10.05
CA ALA A 136 3.86 -0.32 10.76
C ALA A 136 5.13 0.35 11.32
N HIS A 137 6.05 -0.43 11.90
CA HIS A 137 7.32 0.09 12.41
C HIS A 137 8.27 0.58 11.30
N VAL A 138 8.40 -0.19 10.21
CA VAL A 138 9.19 0.20 9.03
C VAL A 138 8.70 1.52 8.48
N GLU A 139 7.38 1.67 8.36
CA GLU A 139 6.79 2.91 7.86
C GLU A 139 7.00 4.10 8.79
N SER A 140 6.79 3.94 10.10
CA SER A 140 7.08 5.00 11.08
C SER A 140 8.54 5.47 10.95
N THR A 141 9.47 4.53 10.80
CA THR A 141 10.89 4.84 10.63
C THR A 141 11.15 5.55 9.30
N LEU A 142 10.45 5.19 8.22
CA LEU A 142 10.54 5.90 6.94
C LEU A 142 10.06 7.34 7.07
N ILE A 143 8.92 7.57 7.73
CA ILE A 143 8.37 8.92 7.94
C ILE A 143 9.35 9.79 8.76
N GLU A 144 9.91 9.24 9.83
CA GLU A 144 10.94 9.92 10.63
C GLU A 144 12.17 10.27 9.80
N LYS A 145 12.65 9.34 8.96
CA LYS A 145 13.77 9.61 8.04
C LYS A 145 13.40 10.67 7.01
N PHE A 146 12.21 10.62 6.43
CA PHE A 146 11.74 11.58 5.42
C PHE A 146 11.61 12.99 5.99
N ALA A 147 11.25 13.14 7.27
CA ALA A 147 11.23 14.43 7.94
C ALA A 147 12.60 15.14 7.96
N THR A 148 13.70 14.39 7.86
CA THR A 148 15.06 14.95 7.80
C THR A 148 15.54 15.27 6.37
N MET A 149 14.78 14.87 5.35
CA MET A 149 15.16 15.06 3.95
C MET A 149 14.50 16.32 3.38
N PRO A 150 15.25 17.29 2.84
CA PRO A 150 14.69 18.58 2.41
C PRO A 150 13.47 18.47 1.48
N LYS A 151 13.50 17.54 0.52
CA LYS A 151 12.40 17.36 -0.45
C LYS A 151 11.15 16.68 0.11
N LEU A 152 11.27 15.91 1.18
CA LEU A 152 10.16 15.13 1.75
C LEU A 152 9.67 15.70 3.08
N SER A 153 10.48 16.54 3.74
CA SER A 153 10.17 17.20 5.01
C SER A 153 8.98 18.16 4.94
N GLU A 154 8.64 18.63 3.74
CA GLU A 154 7.49 19.52 3.51
C GLU A 154 6.15 18.77 3.51
N PHE A 155 6.17 17.45 3.32
CA PHE A 155 4.94 16.65 3.30
C PHE A 155 4.35 16.52 4.70
N LYS A 156 3.05 16.79 4.78
CA LYS A 156 2.24 16.48 5.95
C LYS A 156 1.62 15.11 5.71
N TRP A 157 2.19 14.10 6.35
CA TRP A 157 1.73 12.71 6.22
C TRP A 157 0.34 12.52 6.84
N TYR A 158 -0.47 11.62 6.27
CA TYR A 158 -1.78 11.25 6.81
C TYR A 158 -2.78 12.39 7.02
N GLN A 159 -2.78 13.40 6.14
CA GLN A 159 -3.82 14.45 6.13
C GLN A 159 -5.14 13.95 5.52
N LEU A 160 -5.76 12.97 6.19
CA LEU A 160 -7.01 12.34 5.78
C LEU A 160 -8.18 12.65 6.73
N SER A 161 -7.92 13.33 7.85
CA SER A 161 -8.96 13.75 8.81
C SER A 161 -9.97 14.72 8.21
N ASP A 162 -9.55 15.50 7.21
CA ASP A 162 -10.34 16.59 6.62
C ASP A 162 -11.10 16.15 5.37
N LEU A 163 -11.16 14.84 5.09
CA LEU A 163 -11.91 14.29 3.98
C LEU A 163 -13.39 14.69 4.06
N ASN A 164 -13.94 15.18 2.94
CA ASN A 164 -15.32 15.66 2.89
C ASN A 164 -16.34 14.51 2.84
N TYR A 165 -16.61 13.89 3.99
CA TYR A 165 -17.63 12.86 4.15
C TYR A 165 -19.07 13.32 3.83
N LYS A 166 -19.29 14.63 3.70
CA LYS A 166 -20.58 15.21 3.30
C LYS A 166 -20.75 15.29 1.79
N LEU A 167 -19.77 14.84 1.00
CA LEU A 167 -19.90 14.77 -0.46
C LEU A 167 -21.13 13.93 -0.84
N GLN A 168 -21.95 14.49 -1.74
CA GLN A 168 -23.11 13.82 -2.29
C GLN A 168 -22.98 13.80 -3.81
N CYS A 169 -22.86 12.60 -4.37
CA CYS A 169 -22.85 12.37 -5.80
C CYS A 169 -24.26 12.06 -6.26
N LEU A 170 -24.76 12.88 -7.19
CA LEU A 170 -26.08 12.72 -7.76
C LEU A 170 -25.99 11.88 -9.03
N ILE A 171 -26.82 10.85 -9.12
CA ILE A 171 -26.88 9.91 -10.23
C ILE A 171 -28.23 10.09 -10.94
N ASP A 172 -28.17 10.48 -12.21
CA ASP A 172 -29.33 10.70 -13.07
C ASP A 172 -29.97 9.39 -13.54
N TYR A 173 -31.18 9.48 -14.10
CA TYR A 173 -31.93 8.31 -14.53
C TYR A 173 -31.15 7.46 -15.56
N GLN A 174 -31.08 6.15 -15.31
CA GLN A 174 -30.30 5.14 -16.04
C GLN A 174 -28.78 5.28 -15.96
N ASP A 175 -28.28 6.27 -15.22
CA ASP A 175 -26.86 6.42 -14.96
C ASP A 175 -26.41 5.60 -13.76
N ILE A 176 -25.10 5.36 -13.74
CA ILE A 176 -24.41 4.59 -12.72
C ILE A 176 -23.29 5.46 -12.14
N GLY A 177 -23.02 5.33 -10.86
CA GLY A 177 -21.98 6.11 -10.21
C GLY A 177 -21.49 5.51 -8.89
N GLN A 178 -20.33 6.00 -8.46
CA GLN A 178 -19.65 5.62 -7.23
C GLN A 178 -18.79 6.80 -6.76
N VAL A 179 -18.61 6.93 -5.46
CA VAL A 179 -17.63 7.86 -4.88
C VAL A 179 -16.27 7.18 -4.85
N LYS A 180 -15.26 7.91 -5.28
CA LYS A 180 -13.85 7.49 -5.27
C LYS A 180 -13.05 8.32 -4.29
N LEU A 181 -12.05 7.72 -3.66
CA LEU A 181 -11.00 8.42 -2.92
C LEU A 181 -9.76 8.43 -3.78
N LYS A 182 -9.28 9.63 -4.15
CA LYS A 182 -7.97 9.82 -4.77
C LYS A 182 -6.99 10.25 -3.69
N GLU A 183 -5.88 9.56 -3.55
CA GLU A 183 -4.82 9.89 -2.61
C GLU A 183 -3.52 10.14 -3.32
N ASP A 184 -2.80 11.18 -2.88
CA ASP A 184 -1.40 11.33 -3.22
C ASP A 184 -0.58 10.54 -2.19
N ILE A 185 0.25 9.63 -2.69
CA ILE A 185 0.99 8.67 -1.89
C ILE A 185 2.48 8.75 -2.22
N VAL A 186 3.31 8.48 -1.22
CA VAL A 186 4.72 8.15 -1.42
C VAL A 186 4.85 6.64 -1.44
N GLU A 187 5.25 6.12 -2.59
CA GLU A 187 5.56 4.71 -2.79
C GLU A 187 7.06 4.50 -2.57
N VAL A 188 7.40 3.64 -1.61
CA VAL A 188 8.78 3.33 -1.24
C VAL A 188 9.05 1.88 -1.60
N GLU A 189 9.95 1.65 -2.55
CA GLU A 189 10.45 0.30 -2.83
C GLU A 189 11.58 -0.01 -1.86
N LEU A 190 11.39 -1.05 -1.06
CA LEU A 190 12.35 -1.54 -0.09
C LEU A 190 13.00 -2.82 -0.61
N GLU A 191 14.31 -2.91 -0.49
CA GLU A 191 15.05 -4.17 -0.57
C GLU A 191 15.11 -4.78 0.83
N ARG A 192 14.63 -6.01 0.98
CA ARG A 192 14.71 -6.78 2.21
C ARG A 192 15.78 -7.83 2.07
N VAL A 193 16.74 -7.79 2.97
CA VAL A 193 17.85 -8.74 3.01
C VAL A 193 17.68 -9.62 4.24
N PHE A 194 17.49 -10.91 3.99
CA PHE A 194 17.37 -11.95 4.99
C PHE A 194 18.72 -12.61 5.18
N ASP A 195 19.30 -12.47 6.37
CA ASP A 195 20.46 -13.22 6.79
C ASP A 195 19.96 -14.39 7.66
N ILE A 196 19.89 -15.58 7.05
CA ILE A 196 19.26 -16.78 7.60
C ILE A 196 20.37 -17.75 8.06
N PRO A 197 20.40 -18.14 9.34
CA PRO A 197 21.40 -19.07 9.85
C PRO A 197 21.16 -20.50 9.33
N HIS A 198 22.22 -21.32 9.27
CA HIS A 198 22.15 -22.73 8.87
C HIS A 198 21.10 -23.53 9.67
N SER A 199 20.91 -23.18 10.95
CA SER A 199 19.94 -23.80 11.87
C SER A 199 18.49 -23.76 11.35
N CYS A 200 18.16 -22.85 10.44
CA CYS A 200 16.83 -22.77 9.85
C CYS A 200 16.53 -23.88 8.83
N GLY A 201 17.51 -24.69 8.42
CA GLY A 201 17.28 -25.86 7.57
C GLY A 201 17.02 -25.54 6.08
N PHE A 202 17.19 -24.29 5.65
CA PHE A 202 17.00 -23.89 4.24
C PHE A 202 18.07 -24.51 3.32
N ASN A 203 19.24 -24.84 3.88
CA ASN A 203 20.36 -25.47 3.18
C ASN A 203 20.06 -26.90 2.70
N ARG A 204 19.00 -27.55 3.18
CA ARG A 204 18.61 -28.90 2.73
C ARG A 204 18.41 -29.00 1.21
N TYR A 205 18.22 -27.87 0.53
CA TYR A 205 17.98 -27.79 -0.91
C TYR A 205 19.13 -27.11 -1.69
N GLN A 206 20.19 -26.65 -1.01
CA GLN A 206 21.35 -26.04 -1.66
C GLN A 206 22.51 -27.03 -1.73
N LYS A 207 23.12 -27.17 -2.91
CA LYS A 207 24.25 -28.11 -3.15
C LYS A 207 25.57 -27.68 -2.49
N ASN A 208 25.64 -26.45 -1.98
CA ASN A 208 26.83 -25.90 -1.35
C ASN A 208 26.56 -25.71 0.14
N ASP A 209 27.43 -26.25 0.97
CA ASP A 209 27.37 -26.28 2.43
C ASP A 209 27.71 -24.89 3.03
N GLN A 210 26.95 -23.86 2.63
CA GLN A 210 27.13 -22.50 3.13
C GLN A 210 26.57 -22.39 4.55
N SER A 211 27.35 -21.83 5.47
CA SER A 211 27.01 -21.68 6.90
C SER A 211 25.81 -20.74 7.17
N SER A 212 25.39 -19.97 6.18
CA SER A 212 24.25 -19.05 6.26
C SER A 212 23.75 -18.74 4.86
N ILE A 213 22.44 -18.56 4.71
CA ILE A 213 21.83 -18.12 3.47
C ILE A 213 21.58 -16.62 3.55
N ARG A 214 22.00 -15.89 2.52
CA ARG A 214 21.56 -14.52 2.28
C ARG A 214 20.55 -14.52 1.15
N PHE A 215 19.31 -14.13 1.43
CA PHE A 215 18.25 -14.00 0.44
C PHE A 215 17.79 -12.54 0.37
N THR A 216 17.51 -12.08 -0.84
CA THR A 216 17.05 -10.71 -1.07
C THR A 216 15.74 -10.75 -1.83
N ASP A 217 14.77 -9.96 -1.37
CA ASP A 217 13.58 -9.65 -2.16
C ASP A 217 13.19 -8.17 -2.04
N THR A 218 12.14 -7.80 -2.76
CA THR A 218 11.58 -6.45 -2.72
C THR A 218 10.23 -6.42 -2.03
N GLN A 219 9.96 -5.31 -1.36
CA GLN A 219 8.67 -5.00 -0.76
C GLN A 219 8.35 -3.53 -0.96
N THR A 220 7.12 -3.23 -1.36
CA THR A 220 6.64 -1.85 -1.50
C THR A 220 5.84 -1.43 -0.28
N VAL A 221 6.12 -0.23 0.24
CA VAL A 221 5.33 0.44 1.28
C VAL A 221 4.72 1.70 0.69
N GLN A 222 3.43 1.91 0.91
CA GLN A 222 2.69 3.08 0.41
C GLN A 222 2.27 3.94 1.59
N ILE A 223 2.74 5.19 1.62
CA ILE A 223 2.48 6.14 2.70
C ILE A 223 1.59 7.26 2.16
N PRO A 224 0.35 7.41 2.63
CA PRO A 224 -0.53 8.46 2.16
C PRO A 224 -0.09 9.84 2.68
N ILE A 225 -0.13 10.83 1.80
CA ILE A 225 0.07 12.24 2.17
C ILE A 225 -1.28 12.86 2.49
N ASN A 226 -2.16 12.90 1.50
CA ASN A 226 -3.50 13.48 1.59
C ASN A 226 -4.45 12.76 0.62
N GLY A 227 -5.73 13.14 0.66
CA GLY A 227 -6.71 12.58 -0.25
C GLY A 227 -7.90 13.50 -0.48
N THR A 228 -8.68 13.17 -1.50
CA THR A 228 -9.92 13.89 -1.85
C THR A 228 -10.95 12.92 -2.38
N PHE A 229 -12.18 13.04 -1.88
CA PHE A 229 -13.32 12.32 -2.45
C PHE A 229 -13.82 13.02 -3.71
N TYR A 230 -14.20 12.23 -4.71
CA TYR A 230 -14.81 12.75 -5.92
C TYR A 230 -15.86 11.80 -6.49
N CYS A 231 -16.79 12.34 -7.28
CA CYS A 231 -17.84 11.58 -7.93
C CYS A 231 -17.33 10.95 -9.23
N ARG A 232 -17.41 9.63 -9.33
CA ARG A 232 -17.17 8.90 -10.58
C ARG A 232 -18.50 8.45 -11.16
N ASN A 233 -18.96 9.18 -12.17
CA ASN A 233 -20.13 8.79 -12.97
C ASN A 233 -19.70 7.90 -14.15
N GLY A 234 -20.60 7.01 -14.55
CA GLY A 234 -20.38 6.06 -15.62
C GLY A 234 -19.72 4.76 -15.17
N ARG A 235 -19.55 3.85 -16.14
CA ARG A 235 -19.03 2.51 -15.88
C ARG A 235 -17.53 2.54 -15.58
N SER A 236 -17.10 1.67 -14.68
CA SER A 236 -15.71 1.34 -14.39
C SER A 236 -15.54 -0.18 -14.21
N SER A 237 -14.31 -0.65 -14.06
CA SER A 237 -14.01 -2.06 -13.72
C SER A 237 -14.68 -2.51 -12.41
N THR A 238 -14.85 -1.58 -11.49
CA THR A 238 -15.40 -1.81 -10.15
C THR A 238 -16.87 -1.41 -10.02
N CYS A 239 -17.39 -0.58 -10.94
CA CYS A 239 -18.78 -0.13 -10.95
C CYS A 239 -19.44 -0.33 -12.33
N ASN A 240 -20.30 -1.33 -12.44
CA ASN A 240 -21.05 -1.64 -13.65
C ASN A 240 -22.42 -2.23 -13.29
N ARG A 241 -23.32 -2.40 -14.27
CA ARG A 241 -24.70 -2.85 -14.04
C ARG A 241 -24.83 -4.18 -13.29
N SER A 242 -23.86 -5.08 -13.41
CA SER A 242 -23.89 -6.38 -12.69
C SER A 242 -23.51 -6.26 -11.21
N LYS A 243 -22.81 -5.18 -10.84
CA LYS A 243 -22.33 -4.90 -9.47
C LYS A 243 -23.11 -3.77 -8.79
N ALA A 244 -23.93 -3.05 -9.54
CA ALA A 244 -24.64 -1.87 -9.05
C ALA A 244 -25.77 -2.29 -8.11
N ASP A 245 -25.77 -1.71 -6.91
CA ASP A 245 -26.90 -1.83 -6.00
C ASP A 245 -28.04 -0.90 -6.46
N PHE A 246 -29.26 -1.38 -6.26
CA PHE A 246 -30.52 -0.71 -6.55
C PHE A 246 -31.48 -0.71 -5.35
N LEU A 247 -31.09 -1.34 -4.23
CA LEU A 247 -31.88 -1.44 -3.02
C LEU A 247 -31.60 -0.24 -2.08
N TYR A 248 -32.64 0.32 -1.50
CA TYR A 248 -32.61 1.45 -0.54
C TYR A 248 -31.88 2.75 -0.98
N PRO A 249 -32.14 3.29 -2.18
CA PRO A 249 -31.55 4.57 -2.60
C PRO A 249 -32.09 5.76 -1.78
N HIS A 250 -31.18 6.58 -1.29
CA HIS A 250 -31.49 7.95 -0.87
C HIS A 250 -31.71 8.80 -2.12
N TYR A 251 -32.85 9.48 -2.19
CA TYR A 251 -33.24 10.28 -3.35
C TYR A 251 -33.26 11.78 -3.00
N LYS A 252 -32.81 12.62 -3.94
CA LYS A 252 -33.10 14.06 -3.94
C LYS A 252 -34.08 14.36 -5.08
N LEU A 253 -35.08 15.19 -4.81
CA LEU A 253 -35.95 15.75 -5.86
C LEU A 253 -35.10 16.54 -6.86
N PHE A 254 -35.49 16.52 -8.14
CA PHE A 254 -35.08 17.56 -9.06
C PHE A 254 -35.64 18.88 -8.51
N GLU A 255 -34.77 19.80 -8.10
CA GLU A 255 -35.18 21.19 -7.92
C GLU A 255 -35.33 21.79 -9.32
N ASP A 256 -36.52 22.30 -9.65
CA ASP A 256 -36.77 23.14 -10.83
C ASP A 256 -36.04 24.49 -10.70
#